data_AF-A0A7D7PD17-F1
#
_entry.id   AF-A0A7D7PD17-F1
#
_cell.length_a   1.000
_cell.length_b   1.000
_cell.length_c   1.000
_cell.angle_alpha   90.00
_cell.angle_beta   90.00
_cell.angle_gamma   90.00
#
_symmetry.space_group_name_H-M   'P 1'
#
loop_
_entity.id
_entity.type
_entity.pdbx_description
1 polymer ?
#
loop_
_entity_poly.entity_id
_entity_poly.type
_entity_poly.pdbx_seq_one_letter_code
_entity_poly.pdbx_strand_id
1 'polypeptide(L)' 'MGTALSPIVSEFETTEQENSYNEWLRTKVTSSLADTRPAIPHDEVMAEMENLIAQIAVTNRSE' A
#
# COMPACT_ATOMS: atom_id res chain seq x y z
N MET A 1 -8.10 23.84 7.61
CA MET A 1 -6.65 23.65 7.75
C MET A 1 -6.42 23.39 9.21
N GLY A 2 -6.14 22.16 9.62
CA GLY A 2 -5.74 21.93 11.00
C GLY A 2 -4.25 22.07 11.17
N THR A 3 -3.81 21.46 12.25
CA THR A 3 -2.52 21.77 12.84
C THR A 3 -1.40 21.30 11.94
N ALA A 4 -0.56 22.25 11.53
CA ALA A 4 0.64 21.96 10.76
C ALA A 4 1.59 21.11 11.60
N LEU A 5 2.11 20.04 11.02
CA LEU A 5 3.04 19.12 11.67
C LEU A 5 4.47 19.43 11.23
N SER A 6 5.43 19.15 12.12
CA SER A 6 6.84 19.28 11.78
C SER A 6 7.28 18.11 10.90
N PRO A 7 8.00 18.35 9.79
CA PRO A 7 8.53 17.27 8.94
C PRO A 7 9.51 16.31 9.63
N ILE A 8 10.05 16.71 10.79
CA ILE A 8 10.93 15.85 11.62
C ILE A 8 10.09 14.85 12.43
N VAL A 9 8.84 15.19 12.74
CA VAL A 9 7.95 14.41 13.61
C VAL A 9 6.95 13.58 12.81
N SER A 10 6.43 14.11 11.71
CA SER A 10 5.45 13.45 10.86
C SER A 10 5.78 13.68 9.39
N GLU A 11 5.56 12.65 8.57
CA GLU A 11 5.62 12.73 7.11
C GLU A 11 4.44 13.52 6.50
N PHE A 12 3.39 13.79 7.28
CA PHE A 12 2.23 14.56 6.85
C PHE A 12 2.41 16.04 7.17
N GLU A 13 1.85 16.91 6.33
CA GLU A 13 1.91 18.36 6.55
C GLU A 13 0.93 18.81 7.63
N THR A 14 -0.17 18.07 7.82
CA THR A 14 -1.27 18.45 8.71
C THR A 14 -1.84 17.25 9.44
N THR A 15 -2.37 17.51 10.63
CA THR A 15 -3.05 16.49 11.43
C THR A 15 -4.30 15.92 10.73
N GLU A 16 -5.01 16.68 9.88
CA GLU A 16 -6.12 16.11 9.09
C GLU A 16 -5.65 15.08 8.08
N GLN A 17 -4.54 15.33 7.38
CA GLN A 17 -3.98 14.37 6.42
C GLN A 17 -3.54 13.08 7.13
N GLU A 18 -2.85 13.22 8.27
CA GLU A 18 -2.42 12.10 9.10
C GLU A 18 -3.62 11.30 9.63
N ASN A 19 -4.67 11.96 10.11
CA ASN A 19 -5.88 11.30 10.59
C ASN A 19 -6.62 10.56 9.47
N SER A 20 -6.76 11.18 8.30
CA SER A 20 -7.36 10.55 7.12
C SER A 20 -6.57 9.30 6.68
N TYR A 21 -5.24 9.39 6.66
CA TYR A 21 -4.38 8.24 6.37
C TYR A 21 -4.56 7.13 7.41
N ASN A 22 -4.59 7.47 8.70
CA ASN A 22 -4.76 6.51 9.77
C ASN A 22 -6.12 5.81 9.72
N GLU A 23 -7.20 6.49 9.38
CA GLU A 23 -8.52 5.87 9.18
C GLU A 23 -8.52 4.89 8.01
N TRP A 24 -7.93 5.28 6.88
CA TRP A 24 -7.75 4.41 5.73
C TRP A 24 -6.89 3.19 6.08
N LEU A 25 -5.76 3.38 6.76
CA LEU A 25 -4.83 2.32 7.11
C LEU A 25 -5.49 1.31 8.05
N ARG A 26 -6.20 1.77 9.09
CA ARG A 26 -6.94 0.89 10.01
C ARG A 26 -8.00 0.08 9.28
N THR A 27 -8.73 0.70 8.35
CA THR A 27 -9.72 0.00 7.52
C THR A 27 -9.04 -1.07 6.65
N LYS A 28 -7.95 -0.71 5.97
CA LYS A 28 -7.17 -1.63 5.13
C LYS A 28 -6.62 -2.82 5.92
N VAL A 29 -6.02 -2.57 7.08
CA VAL A 29 -5.48 -3.62 7.97
C VAL A 29 -6.60 -4.53 8.48
N THR A 30 -7.74 -3.97 8.89
CA THR A 30 -8.88 -4.77 9.34
C THR A 30 -9.36 -5.72 8.24
N SER A 31 -9.51 -5.22 7.00
CA SER A 31 -9.86 -6.04 5.86
C SER A 31 -8.80 -7.11 5.54
N SER A 32 -7.51 -6.78 5.66
CA SER A 32 -6.43 -7.74 5.45
C SER A 32 -6.41 -8.85 6.52
N LEU A 33 -6.69 -8.52 7.78
CA LEU A 33 -6.76 -9.51 8.87
C LEU A 33 -8.02 -10.38 8.79
N ALA A 34 -9.09 -9.87 8.19
CA ALA A 34 -10.31 -10.63 7.95
C ALA A 34 -10.18 -11.60 6.76
N ASP A 35 -9.10 -11.50 5.97
CA ASP A 35 -8.85 -12.42 4.86
C ASP A 35 -8.51 -13.82 5.39
N THR A 36 -9.34 -14.79 5.02
CA THR A 36 -9.18 -16.19 5.45
C THR A 36 -8.13 -16.97 4.66
N ARG A 37 -7.61 -16.40 3.57
CA ARG A 37 -6.58 -17.07 2.75
C ARG A 37 -5.29 -17.21 3.56
N PRO A 38 -4.58 -18.34 3.44
CA PRO A 38 -3.28 -18.48 4.09
C PRO A 38 -2.28 -17.49 3.50
N ALA A 39 -1.33 -17.06 4.33
CA ALA A 39 -0.18 -16.31 3.84
C ALA A 39 0.65 -17.19 2.89
N ILE A 40 1.20 -16.57 1.85
CA ILE A 40 2.10 -17.22 0.91
C ILE A 40 3.58 -16.98 1.29
N PRO A 41 4.50 -17.90 0.96
CA PRO A 41 5.93 -17.71 1.15
C PRO A 41 6.47 -16.51 0.37
N HIS A 42 7.57 -15.92 0.84
CA HIS A 42 8.23 -14.80 0.16
C HIS A 42 8.56 -15.09 -1.31
N ASP A 43 9.11 -16.28 -1.59
CA ASP A 43 9.51 -16.66 -2.96
C ASP A 43 8.31 -16.72 -3.92
N GLU A 44 7.13 -17.10 -3.41
CA GLU A 44 5.89 -17.12 -4.19
C GLU A 44 5.44 -15.70 -4.55
N VAL A 45 5.51 -14.75 -3.60
CA VAL A 45 5.26 -13.32 -3.87
C VAL A 45 6.18 -12.80 -4.96
N MET A 46 7.48 -13.12 -4.89
CA MET A 46 8.45 -12.64 -5.87
C MET A 46 8.20 -13.20 -7.27
N ALA A 47 7.83 -14.48 -7.37
CA ALA A 47 7.48 -15.12 -8.64
C ALA A 47 6.21 -14.50 -9.27
N GLU A 48 5.18 -14.22 -8.46
CA GLU A 48 3.98 -13.53 -8.93
C GLU A 48 4.28 -12.12 -9.45
N MET A 49 5.12 -11.37 -8.73
CA MET A 49 5.52 -10.01 -9.11
C MET A 49 6.36 -9.98 -10.40
N GLU A 50 7.30 -10.91 -10.57
CA GLU A 50 8.11 -11.01 -11.80
C GLU A 50 7.21 -11.27 -13.02
N ASN A 51 6.25 -12.20 -12.87
CA ASN A 51 5.29 -12.50 -13.92
C ASN A 51 4.42 -11.28 -14.27
N LEU A 52 3.92 -10.56 -13.26
CA LEU A 52 3.13 -9.35 -13.47
C LEU A 52 3.92 -8.26 -14.22
N ILE A 53 5.18 -8.02 -13.83
CA ILE A 53 6.04 -7.04 -14.50
C ILE A 53 6.31 -7.44 -15.95
N ALA A 54 6.56 -8.73 -16.21
CA ALA A 54 6.77 -9.23 -17.57
C ALA A 54 5.53 -9.02 -18.44
N GLN A 55 4.33 -9.29 -17.90
CA GLN A 55 3.07 -9.06 -18.60
C GLN A 55 2.87 -7.58 -18.94
N ILE A 56 3.03 -6.68 -17.97
CA ILE A 56 2.90 -5.23 -18.19
C ILE A 56 3.90 -4.75 -19.23
N ALA A 57 5.15 -5.23 -19.18
CA ALA A 57 6.19 -4.86 -20.15
C ALA A 57 5.92 -5.39 -21.56
N VAL A 58 5.17 -6.49 -21.72
CA VAL A 58 4.71 -6.98 -23.02
C VAL A 58 3.56 -6.13 -23.53
N THR A 59 2.55 -5.85 -22.68
CA THR A 59 1.40 -5.00 -23.02
C THR A 59 1.84 -3.62 -23.52
N ASN A 60 2.74 -2.96 -22.79
CA ASN A 60 3.25 -1.63 -23.16
C ASN A 60 4.14 -1.62 -24.43
N ARG A 61 4.58 -2.79 -24.91
CA ARG A 61 5.36 -2.94 -26.15
C ARG A 61 4.50 -3.32 -27.35
N SER A 62 3.28 -3.79 -27.11
CA SER A 62 2.28 -4.08 -28.15
C SER A 62 1.38 -2.90 -28.50
N GLU A 63 1.45 -1.82 -27.72
CA GLU A 63 0.86 -0.49 -28.00
C GLU A 63 1.86 0.42 -28.71
#